data_AF-A0A916NFQ2-F1
#
_entry.id   AF-A0A916NFQ2-F1
#
_cell.length_a   1.000
_cell.length_b   1.000
_cell.length_c   1.000
_cell.angle_alpha   90.00
_cell.angle_beta   90.00
_cell.angle_gamma   90.00
#
_symmetry.space_group_name_H-M   'P 1'
#
loop_
_entity.id
_entity.type
_entity.pdbx_description
1 polymer ?
#
loop_
_entity_poly.entity_id
_entity_poly.type
_entity_poly.pdbx_seq_one_letter_code
_entity_poly.pdbx_strand_id
1 'polypeptide(L)'
;MAEVLNGCKAVTLLCGSGTAGAHDEVVALADILGAPVVHALRGKPFVEWDNPFDVGMTGLIGFSSGYHAMASCDTLLMLGTDFPYRPFYPENAKILQIDWRGEQLGRRAPLTLGLVGTVKETIQALLPSLRRKDDRNFLERARAHYVSALHVRIVVASPPFDEGQWGR
;
A
#
# COMPACT_ATOMS: atom_id res chain seq x y z
N MET A 1 8.14 -8.06 15.10
CA MET A 1 7.20 -7.54 14.06
C MET A 1 5.75 -7.83 14.40
N ALA A 2 5.37 -9.10 14.66
CA ALA A 2 3.99 -9.47 15.02
C ALA A 2 3.40 -8.64 16.18
N GLU A 3 4.16 -8.41 17.25
CA GLU A 3 3.73 -7.57 18.37
C GLU A 3 3.30 -6.16 17.93
N VAL A 4 4.12 -5.49 17.11
CA VAL A 4 3.82 -4.14 16.59
C VAL A 4 2.55 -4.16 15.73
N LEU A 5 2.44 -5.13 14.82
CA LEU A 5 1.28 -5.27 13.93
C LEU A 5 0.00 -5.66 14.68
N ASN A 6 0.10 -6.44 15.74
CA ASN A 6 -1.04 -6.81 16.58
C ASN A 6 -1.49 -5.66 17.49
N GLY A 7 -0.62 -4.71 17.81
CA GLY A 7 -0.89 -3.58 18.71
C GLY A 7 -1.30 -2.27 18.03
N CYS A 8 -1.13 -2.15 16.71
CA CYS A 8 -1.50 -0.96 15.95
C CYS A 8 -2.99 -0.95 15.55
N LYS A 9 -3.50 0.24 15.17
CA LYS A 9 -4.90 0.44 14.79
C LYS A 9 -5.08 0.71 13.30
N ALA A 10 -4.10 1.32 12.63
CA ALA A 10 -4.20 1.73 11.23
C ALA A 10 -2.91 1.39 10.48
N VAL A 11 -2.89 0.21 9.85
CA VAL A 11 -1.73 -0.25 9.07
C VAL A 11 -1.93 0.07 7.59
N THR A 12 -0.93 0.65 6.95
CA THR A 12 -0.85 0.71 5.47
C THR A 12 0.29 -0.16 4.99
N LEU A 13 0.05 -0.97 3.95
CA LEU A 13 1.10 -1.72 3.26
C LEU A 13 1.63 -0.88 2.09
N LEU A 14 2.95 -0.67 2.02
CA LEU A 14 3.61 -0.06 0.86
C LEU A 14 4.40 -1.12 0.09
N CYS A 15 3.86 -1.53 -1.04
CA CYS A 15 4.38 -2.64 -1.85
C CYS A 15 5.26 -2.16 -3.00
N GLY A 16 6.47 -2.71 -3.11
CA GLY A 16 7.40 -2.45 -4.23
C GLY A 16 7.57 -3.67 -5.13
N SER A 17 8.63 -3.69 -5.95
CA SER A 17 8.91 -4.83 -6.83
C SER A 17 9.37 -6.08 -6.10
N GLY A 18 9.80 -5.97 -4.84
CA GLY A 18 10.21 -7.13 -4.04
C GLY A 18 9.04 -8.01 -3.58
N THR A 19 7.80 -7.64 -3.90
CA THR A 19 6.61 -8.50 -3.72
C THR A 19 6.40 -9.48 -4.87
N ALA A 20 7.27 -9.50 -5.89
CA ALA A 20 7.18 -10.46 -6.97
C ALA A 20 7.09 -11.91 -6.44
N GLY A 21 6.04 -12.64 -6.84
CA GLY A 21 5.77 -14.00 -6.38
C GLY A 21 5.12 -14.13 -4.99
N ALA A 22 4.75 -13.00 -4.37
CA ALA A 22 4.17 -12.91 -3.02
C ALA A 22 2.75 -12.30 -3.01
N HIS A 23 2.05 -12.31 -4.14
CA HIS A 23 0.73 -11.67 -4.29
C HIS A 23 -0.26 -12.15 -3.21
N ASP A 24 -0.46 -13.46 -3.14
CA ASP A 24 -1.46 -14.06 -2.26
C ASP A 24 -1.11 -13.85 -0.79
N GLU A 25 0.19 -13.88 -0.45
CA GLU A 25 0.67 -13.53 0.88
C GLU A 25 0.38 -12.07 1.24
N VAL A 26 0.60 -11.13 0.31
CA VAL A 26 0.29 -9.70 0.52
C VAL A 26 -1.21 -9.50 0.71
N VAL A 27 -2.06 -10.15 -0.09
CA VAL A 27 -3.52 -10.08 0.03
C VAL A 27 -3.99 -10.67 1.37
N ALA A 28 -3.47 -11.85 1.75
CA ALA A 28 -3.80 -12.47 3.04
C ALA A 28 -3.35 -11.61 4.23
N LEU A 29 -2.19 -10.97 4.13
CA LEU A 29 -1.69 -10.06 5.15
C LEU A 29 -2.58 -8.82 5.27
N ALA A 30 -2.94 -8.21 4.14
CA ALA A 30 -3.86 -7.06 4.10
C ALA A 30 -5.22 -7.41 4.72
N ASP A 31 -5.74 -8.60 4.41
CA ASP A 31 -6.98 -9.10 4.98
C ASP A 31 -6.89 -9.32 6.49
N ILE A 32 -5.83 -9.95 6.99
CA ILE A 32 -5.67 -10.14 8.43
C ILE A 32 -5.55 -8.80 9.16
N LEU A 33 -4.79 -7.86 8.60
CA LEU A 33 -4.54 -6.57 9.24
C LEU A 33 -5.65 -5.54 9.04
N GLY A 34 -6.61 -5.77 8.15
CA GLY A 34 -7.55 -4.72 7.73
C GLY A 34 -6.81 -3.51 7.16
N ALA A 35 -5.79 -3.76 6.35
CA ALA A 35 -4.85 -2.77 5.87
C ALA A 35 -5.07 -2.44 4.39
N PRO A 36 -5.19 -1.16 3.99
CA PRO A 36 -5.09 -0.78 2.59
C PRO A 36 -3.69 -1.08 2.04
N VAL A 37 -3.65 -1.45 0.76
CA VAL A 37 -2.45 -1.70 -0.02
C VAL A 37 -2.20 -0.51 -0.94
N VAL A 38 -1.07 0.15 -0.71
CA VAL A 38 -0.50 1.16 -1.60
C VAL A 38 0.67 0.50 -2.33
N HIS A 39 0.79 0.73 -3.63
CA HIS A 39 1.91 0.20 -4.39
C HIS A 39 2.75 1.30 -5.03
N ALA A 40 4.07 1.10 -5.02
CA ALA A 40 4.97 1.88 -5.87
C ALA A 40 4.81 1.44 -7.33
N LEU A 41 5.23 2.29 -8.27
CA LEU A 41 5.10 2.01 -9.71
C LEU A 41 5.67 0.63 -10.11
N ARG A 42 6.84 0.26 -9.58
CA ARG A 42 7.47 -1.04 -9.86
C ARG A 42 6.82 -2.23 -9.15
N GLY A 43 5.97 -1.98 -8.16
CA GLY A 43 5.18 -3.01 -7.48
C GLY A 43 3.87 -3.34 -8.20
N LYS A 44 3.31 -2.38 -8.96
CA LYS A 44 2.03 -2.50 -9.69
C LYS A 44 1.77 -3.89 -10.31
N PRO A 45 2.64 -4.47 -11.17
CA PRO A 45 2.36 -5.75 -11.83
C PRO A 45 2.25 -6.94 -10.87
N PHE A 46 2.68 -6.79 -9.62
CA PHE A 46 2.74 -7.89 -8.65
C PHE A 46 1.66 -7.83 -7.58
N VAL A 47 0.95 -6.71 -7.42
CA VAL A 47 0.03 -6.51 -6.28
C VAL A 47 -1.31 -5.86 -6.61
N GLU A 48 -1.48 -5.23 -7.77
CA GLU A 48 -2.71 -4.48 -8.07
C GLU A 48 -3.86 -5.38 -8.54
N TRP A 49 -3.55 -6.42 -9.32
CA TRP A 49 -4.56 -7.30 -9.90
C TRP A 49 -5.23 -8.15 -8.82
N ASP A 50 -6.54 -8.36 -8.91
CA ASP A 50 -7.36 -9.15 -7.97
C ASP A 50 -7.11 -8.86 -6.47
N ASN A 51 -6.78 -7.62 -6.13
CA ASN A 51 -6.51 -7.20 -4.78
C ASN A 51 -7.62 -6.25 -4.25
N PRO A 52 -8.55 -6.74 -3.41
CA PRO A 52 -9.66 -5.93 -2.89
C PRO A 52 -9.22 -4.85 -1.90
N PHE A 53 -7.96 -4.89 -1.45
CA PHE A 53 -7.36 -3.96 -0.51
C PHE A 53 -6.55 -2.87 -1.22
N ASP A 54 -6.38 -2.93 -2.54
CA ASP A 54 -5.64 -1.93 -3.29
C ASP A 54 -6.33 -0.56 -3.25
N VAL A 55 -5.53 0.48 -2.98
CA VAL A 55 -5.96 1.88 -3.00
C VAL A 55 -5.08 2.72 -3.92
N GLY A 56 -4.43 2.07 -4.88
CA GLY A 56 -3.61 2.68 -5.94
C GLY A 56 -2.20 3.07 -5.52
N MET A 57 -1.56 3.82 -6.43
CA MET A 57 -0.22 4.38 -6.22
C MET A 57 -0.25 5.67 -5.40
N THR A 58 0.85 5.95 -4.70
CA THR A 58 1.19 7.27 -4.15
C THR A 58 2.21 8.00 -5.04
N GLY A 59 2.62 9.22 -4.67
CA GLY A 59 3.59 10.03 -5.42
C GLY A 59 2.96 10.94 -6.47
N LEU A 60 3.81 11.64 -7.23
CA LEU A 60 3.39 12.69 -8.20
C LEU A 60 2.49 12.19 -9.33
N ILE A 61 2.57 10.91 -9.68
CA ILE A 61 1.77 10.27 -10.73
C ILE A 61 0.69 9.34 -10.16
N GLY A 62 0.58 9.26 -8.84
CA GLY A 62 -0.35 8.39 -8.13
C GLY A 62 -1.74 9.00 -7.96
N PHE A 63 -2.46 8.48 -6.97
CA PHE A 63 -3.77 8.94 -6.55
C PHE A 63 -3.67 9.58 -5.17
N SER A 64 -4.57 10.54 -4.89
CA SER A 64 -4.69 11.13 -3.55
C SER A 64 -4.99 10.07 -2.48
N SER A 65 -5.68 8.99 -2.83
CA SER A 65 -5.98 7.86 -1.95
C SER A 65 -4.72 7.21 -1.36
N GLY A 66 -3.71 6.93 -2.20
CA GLY A 66 -2.45 6.33 -1.74
C GLY A 66 -1.70 7.25 -0.79
N TYR A 67 -1.69 8.57 -1.06
CA TYR A 67 -1.10 9.55 -0.15
C TYR A 67 -1.86 9.61 1.19
N HIS A 68 -3.19 9.70 1.17
CA HIS A 68 -3.98 9.77 2.40
C HIS A 68 -3.87 8.48 3.24
N ALA A 69 -3.84 7.31 2.61
CA ALA A 69 -3.62 6.04 3.29
C ALA A 69 -2.26 5.99 3.99
N MET A 70 -1.20 6.48 3.34
CA MET A 70 0.13 6.57 3.97
C MET A 70 0.16 7.62 5.08
N ALA A 71 -0.36 8.82 4.85
CA ALA A 71 -0.30 9.93 5.80
C ALA A 71 -1.15 9.69 7.07
N SER A 72 -2.23 8.91 6.97
CA SER A 72 -3.18 8.69 8.06
C SER A 72 -2.97 7.38 8.83
N CYS A 73 -1.94 6.59 8.48
CA CYS A 73 -1.63 5.34 9.18
C CYS A 73 -0.86 5.61 10.49
N ASP A 74 -1.03 4.75 11.48
CA ASP A 74 -0.17 4.74 12.68
C ASP A 74 1.02 3.78 12.52
N THR A 75 0.96 2.91 11.51
CA THR A 75 2.01 1.96 11.16
C THR A 75 2.09 1.80 9.64
N LEU A 76 3.28 2.03 9.07
CA LEU A 76 3.58 1.75 7.67
C LEU A 76 4.43 0.48 7.59
N LEU A 77 3.97 -0.53 6.85
CA LEU A 77 4.75 -1.73 6.54
C LEU A 77 5.23 -1.67 5.09
N MET A 78 6.52 -1.43 4.92
CA MET A 78 7.22 -1.40 3.64
C MET A 78 7.61 -2.83 3.21
N LEU A 79 7.16 -3.26 2.04
CA LEU A 79 7.37 -4.60 1.50
C LEU A 79 8.18 -4.52 0.20
N GLY A 80 9.48 -4.83 0.28
CA GLY A 80 10.37 -4.92 -0.89
C GLY A 80 10.33 -3.69 -1.79
N THR A 81 10.38 -2.50 -1.18
CA THR A 81 10.14 -1.22 -1.86
C THR A 81 11.30 -0.25 -1.65
N ASP A 82 11.63 0.48 -2.71
CA ASP A 82 12.62 1.57 -2.72
C ASP A 82 11.97 2.90 -3.15
N PHE A 83 10.71 3.11 -2.77
CA PHE A 83 9.93 4.29 -3.16
C PHE A 83 10.65 5.58 -2.76
N PRO A 84 11.00 6.47 -3.71
CA PRO A 84 12.06 7.46 -3.48
C PRO A 84 11.60 8.78 -2.86
N TYR A 85 10.29 9.06 -2.84
CA TYR A 85 9.78 10.37 -2.48
C TYR A 85 9.53 10.50 -0.98
N ARG A 86 10.55 10.95 -0.25
CA ARG A 86 10.51 11.13 1.21
C ARG A 86 9.29 11.91 1.75
N PRO A 87 8.83 13.01 1.11
CA PRO A 87 7.68 13.77 1.62
C PRO A 87 6.34 13.02 1.65
N PHE A 88 6.27 11.83 1.03
CA PHE A 88 5.06 11.00 1.01
C PHE A 88 5.06 9.94 2.11
N TYR A 89 6.15 9.78 2.86
CA TYR A 89 6.19 8.91 4.04
C TYR A 89 5.49 9.60 5.23
N PRO A 90 4.82 8.85 6.12
CA PRO A 90 4.19 9.41 7.30
C PRO A 90 5.22 9.97 8.27
N GLU A 91 4.90 11.11 8.88
CA GLU A 91 5.74 11.75 9.89
C GLU A 91 5.56 11.11 11.28
N ASN A 92 4.36 10.61 11.58
CA ASN A 92 3.95 10.17 12.91
C ASN A 92 3.46 8.71 12.92
N ALA A 93 4.23 7.80 12.31
CA ALA A 93 3.91 6.38 12.26
C ALA A 93 5.13 5.50 12.59
N LYS A 94 4.88 4.30 13.11
CA LYS A 94 5.90 3.25 13.19
C LYS A 94 6.19 2.75 11.78
N ILE A 95 7.45 2.74 11.36
CA ILE A 95 7.84 2.23 10.03
C ILE A 95 8.52 0.88 10.19
N LEU A 96 7.89 -0.13 9.61
CA LEU A 96 8.40 -1.49 9.52
C LEU A 96 8.86 -1.75 8.09
N GLN A 97 9.97 -2.45 7.89
CA GLN A 97 10.45 -2.76 6.54
C GLN A 97 10.91 -4.21 6.43
N ILE A 98 10.50 -4.85 5.33
CA ILE A 98 11.01 -6.15 4.87
C ILE A 98 11.71 -5.92 3.54
N ASP A 99 12.99 -6.28 3.47
CA ASP A 99 13.75 -6.27 2.23
C ASP A 99 14.77 -7.40 2.24
N TRP A 100 14.99 -8.06 1.09
CA TRP A 100 15.98 -9.12 0.98
C TRP A 100 17.41 -8.57 0.91
N ARG A 101 17.55 -7.29 0.55
CA ARG A 101 18.80 -6.55 0.49
C ARG A 101 18.96 -5.74 1.76
N GLY A 102 19.81 -6.20 2.67
CA GLY A 102 20.02 -5.55 3.97
C GLY A 102 20.41 -4.07 3.86
N GLU A 103 21.11 -3.68 2.79
CA GLU A 103 21.48 -2.29 2.53
C GLU A 103 20.31 -1.35 2.18
N GLN A 104 19.12 -1.88 1.94
CA GLN A 104 17.91 -1.08 1.69
C GLN A 104 17.17 -0.70 2.98
N LEU A 105 17.43 -1.40 4.09
CA LEU A 105 16.76 -1.15 5.35
C LEU A 105 17.10 0.26 5.86
N GLY A 106 16.08 1.09 6.04
CA GLY A 106 16.21 2.45 6.56
C GLY A 106 16.75 3.47 5.56
N ARG A 107 16.98 3.09 4.30
CA ARG A 107 17.48 3.99 3.24
C ARG A 107 16.53 5.15 2.97
N ARG A 108 15.21 4.90 3.04
CA ARG A 108 14.17 5.86 2.66
C ARG A 108 13.56 6.61 3.85
N ALA A 109 13.39 5.93 4.97
CA ALA A 109 12.82 6.50 6.19
C ALA A 109 13.40 5.80 7.43
N PRO A 110 13.47 6.48 8.59
CA PRO A 110 13.88 5.86 9.86
C PRO A 110 12.96 4.68 10.21
N LEU A 111 13.53 3.55 10.60
CA LEU A 111 12.76 2.35 10.92
C LEU A 111 12.54 2.19 12.42
N THR A 112 11.34 1.74 12.77
CA THR A 112 11.08 1.13 14.07
C THR A 112 11.63 -0.29 14.13
N LEU A 113 11.50 -1.05 13.03
CA LEU A 113 12.03 -2.41 12.91
C LEU A 113 12.24 -2.77 11.43
N GLY A 114 13.39 -3.33 11.09
CA GLY A 114 13.69 -3.89 9.78
C GLY A 114 13.93 -5.40 9.87
N LEU A 115 13.53 -6.16 8.85
CA LEU A 115 13.85 -7.57 8.70
C LEU A 115 14.51 -7.79 7.34
N VAL A 116 15.64 -8.51 7.36
CA VAL A 116 16.29 -9.00 6.14
C VAL A 116 15.63 -10.30 5.74
N GLY A 117 15.01 -10.32 4.57
CA GLY A 117 14.30 -11.48 4.06
C GLY A 117 13.44 -11.15 2.84
N THR A 118 13.11 -12.18 2.08
CA THR A 118 12.13 -12.08 1.00
C THR A 118 10.73 -11.83 1.56
N VAL A 119 9.91 -11.08 0.83
CA VAL A 119 8.56 -10.69 1.28
C VAL A 119 7.70 -11.93 1.54
N LYS A 120 7.68 -12.88 0.60
CA LYS A 120 6.86 -14.10 0.67
C LYS A 120 7.11 -14.90 1.96
N GLU A 121 8.34 -15.35 2.17
CA GLU A 121 8.74 -16.19 3.28
C GLU A 121 8.55 -15.47 4.63
N THR A 122 8.83 -14.15 4.66
CA THR A 122 8.63 -13.36 5.88
C THR A 122 7.15 -13.24 6.23
N ILE A 123 6.27 -13.01 5.25
CA ILE A 123 4.83 -12.96 5.49
C ILE A 123 4.31 -14.32 5.90
N GLN A 124 4.69 -15.41 5.23
CA GLN A 124 4.29 -16.77 5.59
C GLN A 124 4.64 -17.12 7.04
N ALA A 125 5.84 -16.73 7.51
CA ALA A 125 6.23 -16.92 8.90
C ALA A 125 5.46 -16.00 9.88
N LEU A 126 5.01 -14.84 9.41
CA LEU A 126 4.32 -13.85 10.23
C LEU A 126 2.84 -14.18 10.43
N LEU A 127 2.14 -14.65 9.39
CA LEU A 127 0.69 -14.87 9.38
C LEU A 127 0.18 -15.67 10.60
N PRO A 128 0.81 -16.80 11.03
CA PRO A 128 0.33 -17.57 12.18
C PRO A 128 0.40 -16.81 13.51
N SER A 129 1.21 -15.75 13.59
CA SER A 129 1.38 -14.93 14.79
C SER A 129 0.51 -13.67 14.78
N LEU A 130 -0.25 -13.43 13.71
CA LEU A 130 -1.12 -12.26 13.58
C LEU A 130 -2.54 -12.57 14.03
N ARG A 131 -3.15 -11.60 14.71
CA ARG A 131 -4.57 -11.61 15.05
C ARG A 131 -5.33 -10.83 13.99
N ARG A 132 -6.35 -11.46 13.39
CA ARG A 132 -7.24 -10.79 12.45
C ARG A 132 -7.88 -9.58 13.13
N LYS A 133 -7.82 -8.40 12.51
CA LYS A 133 -8.47 -7.20 13.01
C LYS A 133 -9.93 -7.19 12.56
N ASP A 134 -10.86 -6.99 13.49
CA ASP A 134 -12.28 -6.87 13.15
C ASP A 134 -12.66 -5.44 12.75
N ASP A 135 -11.99 -4.44 13.31
CA ASP A 135 -12.17 -3.04 12.90
C ASP A 135 -11.58 -2.83 11.49
N ARG A 136 -12.47 -2.55 10.53
CA ARG A 136 -12.14 -2.26 9.13
C ARG A 136 -12.30 -0.79 8.76
N ASN A 137 -12.59 0.09 9.72
CA ASN A 137 -12.90 1.49 9.45
C ASN A 137 -11.78 2.23 8.71
N PHE A 138 -10.52 1.93 9.02
CA PHE A 138 -9.38 2.53 8.32
C PHE A 138 -9.31 2.11 6.85
N LEU A 139 -9.40 0.80 6.59
CA LEU A 139 -9.45 0.24 5.24
C LEU A 139 -10.63 0.80 4.44
N GLU A 140 -11.84 0.78 4.99
CA GLU A 140 -13.03 1.21 4.26
C GLU A 140 -12.98 2.71 3.91
N ARG A 141 -12.45 3.56 4.80
CA ARG A 141 -12.21 4.97 4.45
C ARG A 141 -11.20 5.14 3.32
N ALA A 142 -10.10 4.38 3.34
CA ALA A 142 -9.10 4.41 2.28
C ALA A 142 -9.67 3.94 0.93
N ARG A 143 -10.49 2.87 0.93
CA ARG A 143 -11.19 2.37 -0.25
C ARG A 143 -12.22 3.38 -0.79
N ALA A 144 -13.02 4.00 0.08
CA ALA A 144 -13.97 5.04 -0.31
C ALA A 144 -13.27 6.25 -0.96
N HIS A 145 -12.12 6.65 -0.42
CA HIS A 145 -11.27 7.68 -1.03
C HIS A 145 -10.73 7.24 -2.40
N TYR A 146 -10.29 5.98 -2.53
CA TYR A 146 -9.81 5.45 -3.81
C TYR A 146 -10.88 5.44 -4.89
N VAL A 147 -12.08 4.95 -4.57
CA VAL A 147 -13.23 4.97 -5.48
C VAL A 147 -13.53 6.41 -5.92
N SER A 148 -13.55 7.36 -4.98
CA SER A 148 -13.74 8.78 -5.31
C SER A 148 -12.64 9.33 -6.23
N ALA A 149 -11.38 8.98 -5.98
CA ALA A 149 -10.24 9.42 -6.79
C ALA A 149 -10.26 8.84 -8.22
N LEU A 150 -10.75 7.61 -8.39
CA LEU A 150 -10.95 6.99 -9.70
C LEU A 150 -12.03 7.73 -10.51
N HIS A 151 -13.16 8.08 -9.88
CA HIS A 151 -14.23 8.83 -10.54
C HIS A 151 -13.74 10.19 -11.08
N VAL A 152 -12.97 10.93 -10.28
CA VAL A 152 -12.40 12.22 -10.72
C VAL A 152 -11.51 12.04 -11.94
N ARG A 153 -10.67 10.98 -12.00
CA ARG A 153 -9.84 10.73 -13.18
C ARG A 153 -10.64 10.35 -14.41
N ILE A 154 -11.70 9.56 -14.28
CA ILE A 154 -12.56 9.18 -15.43
C ILE A 154 -13.20 10.44 -16.04
N VAL A 155 -13.70 11.34 -15.19
CA VAL A 155 -14.33 12.59 -15.64
C VAL A 155 -13.31 13.51 -16.33
N VAL A 156 -12.09 13.63 -15.80
CA VAL A 156 -11.04 14.50 -16.36
C VAL A 156 -10.38 13.90 -17.62
N ALA A 157 -10.30 12.57 -17.73
CA ALA A 157 -9.69 11.88 -18.87
C ALA A 157 -10.64 11.70 -20.07
N SER A 158 -11.94 11.99 -19.90
CA SER A 158 -12.91 11.96 -20.99
C SER A 158 -12.97 13.35 -21.65
N PRO A 159 -12.67 13.50 -22.95
CA PRO A 159 -12.93 14.77 -23.64
C PRO A 159 -14.45 15.07 -23.59
N PRO A 160 -14.87 16.34 -23.59
CA PRO A 160 -16.28 16.67 -23.77
C PRO A 160 -16.76 16.03 -25.08
N PHE A 161 -17.77 15.18 -24.99
CA PHE A 161 -18.42 14.61 -26.16
C PHE A 161 -19.21 15.73 -26.85
N ASP A 162 -18.66 16.26 -27.93
CA ASP A 162 -19.34 17.23 -28.79
C ASP A 162 -20.11 16.47 -29.88
N GLU A 163 -21.43 16.34 -29.71
CA GLU A 163 -22.34 15.73 -30.68
C GLU A 163 -22.34 16.45 -32.05
N GLY A 164 -21.74 17.65 -32.15
CA GLY A 164 -21.73 18.47 -33.36
C GLY A 164 -20.77 18.04 -34.49
N GLN A 165 -19.88 17.06 -34.28
CA GLN A 165 -18.81 16.76 -35.25
C GLN A 165 -19.03 15.55 -36.17
N TRP A 166 -20.14 14.83 -36.07
CA TRP A 166 -20.46 13.67 -36.94
C TRP A 166 -21.79 13.79 -37.69
N GLY A 167 -22.20 15.01 -38.01
CA GLY A 167 -23.39 15.30 -38.81
C GLY A 167 -23.07 16.02 -40.12
N ARG A 168 -22.54 15.28 -41.11
CA ARG A 168 -22.76 15.52 -42.55
C ARG A 168 -22.14 14.42 -43.41
#